data_AF-A0A2J0MY49-F1
#
_entry.id   AF-A0A2J0MY49-F1
#
_cell.length_a   1.000
_cell.length_b   1.000
_cell.length_c   1.000
_cell.angle_alpha   90.00
_cell.angle_beta   90.00
_cell.angle_gamma   90.00
#
_symmetry.space_group_name_H-M   'P 1'
#
loop_
_entity.id
_entity.type
_entity.pdbx_description
1 polymer ?
#
loop_
_entity_poly.entity_id
_entity_poly.type
_entity_poly.pdbx_seq_one_letter_code
_entity_poly.pdbx_strand_id
1 'polypeptide(L)'
;MDKTLFTIYKIPFLISLTLAVALLAVGTVGKPFDMAMVIIGSLLGMFALDAEYFLNAYVLETKSEFSRTLINFLKHSDWTNALKHVYYHKDESRENSLNSALFQVILAAMSIFVAFSGAALFAKALILSVFAQSIYVLLEYYFKGRSDDWFWVMANKPTKTSVQLYIVVLFVILSFCLYIF
;
A
#
# COMPACT_ATOMS: atom_id res chain seq x y z
N MET A 1 -17.60 12.77 -12.67
CA MET A 1 -16.63 11.96 -11.91
C MET A 1 -15.61 11.43 -12.89
N ASP A 2 -14.37 11.90 -12.83
CA ASP A 2 -13.33 11.58 -13.81
C ASP A 2 -13.10 10.07 -13.89
N LYS A 3 -13.42 9.47 -15.05
CA LYS A 3 -13.26 8.03 -15.31
C LYS A 3 -11.83 7.55 -15.04
N THR A 4 -10.85 8.45 -15.13
CA THR A 4 -9.43 8.18 -14.92
C THR A 4 -9.08 7.83 -13.47
N LEU A 5 -9.62 8.55 -12.48
CA LEU A 5 -9.35 8.23 -11.06
C LEU A 5 -9.94 6.88 -10.67
N PHE A 6 -11.14 6.58 -11.17
CA PHE A 6 -11.74 5.27 -10.98
C PHE A 6 -10.86 4.17 -11.57
N THR A 7 -10.32 4.36 -12.79
CA THR A 7 -9.40 3.39 -13.40
C THR A 7 -8.14 3.17 -12.57
N ILE A 8 -7.57 4.24 -12.00
CA ILE A 8 -6.34 4.17 -11.18
C ILE A 8 -6.60 3.42 -9.87
N TYR A 9 -7.64 3.80 -9.12
CA TYR A 9 -7.88 3.28 -7.77
C TYR A 9 -8.83 2.08 -7.71
N LYS A 10 -9.34 1.59 -8.86
CA LYS A 10 -10.29 0.46 -8.88
C LYS A 10 -9.73 -0.77 -8.17
N ILE A 11 -8.51 -1.19 -8.48
CA ILE A 11 -7.94 -2.40 -7.90
C ILE A 11 -7.58 -2.20 -6.42
N PRO A 12 -6.86 -1.12 -6.03
CA PRO A 12 -6.65 -0.82 -4.61
C PRO A 12 -7.95 -0.77 -3.81
N PHE A 13 -8.99 -0.12 -4.33
CA PHE A 13 -10.29 -0.06 -3.67
C PHE A 13 -10.91 -1.45 -3.48
N LEU A 14 -10.89 -2.30 -4.51
CA LEU A 14 -11.41 -3.67 -4.43
C LEU A 14 -10.64 -4.49 -3.39
N ILE A 15 -9.31 -4.38 -3.33
CA ILE A 15 -8.49 -5.08 -2.33
C ILE A 15 -8.89 -4.64 -0.92
N SER A 16 -8.95 -3.33 -0.67
CA SER A 16 -9.35 -2.79 0.63
C SER A 16 -10.76 -3.19 1.04
N LEU A 17 -11.70 -3.23 0.08
CA LEU A 17 -13.07 -3.64 0.34
C LEU A 17 -13.17 -5.14 0.65
N THR A 18 -12.50 -6.00 -0.14
CA THR A 18 -12.45 -7.43 0.10
C THR A 18 -11.81 -7.74 1.45
N LEU A 19 -10.73 -7.04 1.80
CA LEU A 19 -10.09 -7.18 3.09
C LEU A 19 -11.02 -6.75 4.24
N ALA A 20 -11.72 -5.62 4.11
CA ALA A 20 -12.68 -5.18 5.12
C ALA A 20 -13.76 -6.23 5.37
N VAL A 21 -14.33 -6.81 4.30
CA VAL A 21 -15.33 -7.88 4.41
C VAL A 21 -14.74 -9.12 5.10
N ALA A 22 -13.52 -9.52 4.75
CA ALA A 22 -12.85 -10.66 5.37
C ALA A 22 -12.61 -10.44 6.88
N LEU A 23 -12.11 -9.26 7.26
CA LEU A 23 -11.86 -8.91 8.66
C LEU A 23 -13.14 -8.86 9.49
N LEU A 24 -14.22 -8.32 8.93
CA LEU A 24 -15.53 -8.31 9.60
C LEU A 24 -16.10 -9.72 9.78
N ALA A 25 -15.93 -10.57 8.77
CA ALA A 25 -16.39 -11.95 8.80
C ALA A 25 -15.61 -12.81 9.82
N VAL A 26 -14.28 -12.69 9.84
CA VAL A 26 -13.41 -13.50 10.71
C VAL A 26 -13.40 -12.97 12.15
N GLY A 27 -13.26 -11.65 12.33
CA GLY A 27 -13.18 -11.04 13.66
C GLY A 27 -14.51 -11.06 14.44
N THR A 28 -15.61 -11.55 13.85
CA THR A 28 -16.95 -11.59 14.45
C THR A 28 -17.38 -10.26 15.08
N VAL A 29 -17.00 -9.15 14.42
CA VAL A 29 -17.17 -7.81 14.95
C VAL A 29 -18.66 -7.44 14.96
N GLY A 30 -19.32 -7.56 16.11
CA GLY A 30 -20.76 -7.36 16.22
C GLY A 30 -21.21 -5.90 16.46
N LYS A 31 -20.31 -5.03 16.93
CA LYS A 31 -20.67 -3.64 17.27
C LYS A 31 -20.52 -2.72 16.06
N PRO A 32 -21.52 -1.87 15.74
CA PRO A 32 -21.47 -0.98 14.58
C PRO A 32 -20.26 -0.03 14.55
N PHE A 33 -19.84 0.47 15.72
CA PHE A 33 -18.66 1.33 15.82
C PHE A 33 -17.36 0.60 15.46
N ASP A 34 -17.20 -0.63 15.95
CA ASP A 34 -16.04 -1.46 15.66
C ASP A 34 -16.01 -1.85 14.17
N MET A 35 -17.18 -2.12 13.57
CA MET A 35 -17.30 -2.35 12.13
C MET A 35 -16.84 -1.13 11.33
N ALA A 36 -17.28 0.08 11.74
CA ALA A 36 -16.87 1.32 11.08
C ALA A 36 -15.35 1.52 11.17
N MET A 37 -14.74 1.22 12.32
CA MET A 37 -13.28 1.30 12.50
C MET A 37 -12.52 0.36 11.57
N VAL A 38 -13.00 -0.88 11.38
CA VAL A 38 -12.41 -1.84 10.44
C VAL A 38 -12.54 -1.35 9.00
N ILE A 39 -13.71 -0.85 8.61
CA ILE A 39 -13.97 -0.34 7.25
C ILE A 39 -13.07 0.87 6.96
N ILE A 40 -13.05 1.86 7.86
CA ILE A 40 -12.26 3.08 7.68
C ILE A 40 -10.77 2.74 7.64
N GLY A 41 -10.28 1.91 8.56
CA GLY A 41 -8.88 1.46 8.56
C GLY A 41 -8.51 0.76 7.25
N SER A 42 -9.37 -0.16 6.79
CA SER A 42 -9.13 -0.90 5.54
C SER A 42 -9.11 0.01 4.31
N LEU A 43 -10.02 0.99 4.23
CA LEU A 43 -10.06 1.93 3.10
C LEU A 43 -8.88 2.90 3.13
N LEU A 44 -8.52 3.46 4.29
CA LEU A 44 -7.40 4.39 4.39
C LEU A 44 -6.05 3.75 4.04
N GLY A 45 -5.89 2.45 4.27
CA GLY A 45 -4.67 1.73 3.90
C GLY A 45 -4.35 1.78 2.40
N MET A 46 -5.34 2.02 1.53
CA MET A 46 -5.11 2.13 0.08
C MET A 46 -4.27 3.34 -0.33
N PHE A 47 -4.22 4.38 0.51
CA PHE A 47 -3.46 5.59 0.24
C PHE A 47 -2.09 5.63 0.94
N ALA A 48 -1.79 4.64 1.80
CA ALA A 48 -0.61 4.70 2.66
C ALA A 48 0.70 4.67 1.85
N LEU A 49 0.76 3.87 0.78
CA LEU A 49 1.94 3.82 -0.09
C LEU A 49 2.06 5.09 -0.94
N ASP A 50 0.94 5.71 -1.32
CA ASP A 50 0.93 6.96 -2.07
C ASP A 50 1.43 8.15 -1.22
N ALA A 51 1.31 8.06 0.10
CA ALA A 51 1.74 9.11 1.04
C ALA A 51 3.24 9.44 0.92
N GLU A 52 4.07 8.47 0.54
CA GLU A 52 5.51 8.71 0.31
C GLU A 52 5.76 9.72 -0.80
N TYR A 53 5.00 9.71 -1.90
CA TYR A 53 5.20 10.67 -2.98
C TYR A 53 4.90 12.10 -2.53
N PHE A 54 3.90 12.27 -1.65
CA PHE A 54 3.61 13.55 -1.04
C PHE A 54 4.70 13.97 -0.05
N LEU A 55 5.18 13.06 0.80
CA LEU A 55 6.28 13.33 1.72
C LEU A 55 7.58 13.69 0.99
N ASN A 56 7.94 12.93 -0.04
CA ASN A 56 9.11 13.18 -0.88
C ASN A 56 9.03 14.55 -1.53
N ALA A 57 7.86 14.93 -2.04
CA ALA A 57 7.68 16.24 -2.67
C ALA A 57 7.84 17.42 -1.71
N TYR A 58 7.38 17.29 -0.46
CA TYR A 58 7.46 18.38 0.52
C TYR A 58 8.79 18.44 1.30
N VAL A 59 9.43 17.29 1.54
CA VAL A 59 10.53 17.19 2.50
C VAL A 59 11.86 16.89 1.83
N LEU A 60 11.91 15.95 0.89
CA LEU A 60 13.17 15.39 0.39
C LEU A 60 13.60 16.03 -0.93
N GLU A 61 12.71 16.07 -1.92
CA GLU A 61 13.03 16.48 -3.30
C GLU A 61 12.24 17.71 -3.76
N THR A 62 12.11 18.72 -2.90
CA THR A 62 11.34 19.95 -3.17
C THR A 62 11.71 20.69 -4.46
N LYS A 63 12.89 20.42 -5.03
CA LYS A 63 13.41 21.10 -6.22
C LYS A 63 13.15 20.36 -7.54
N SER A 64 12.74 19.09 -7.52
CA SER A 64 12.46 18.34 -8.76
C SER A 64 11.21 18.88 -9.47
N GLU A 65 11.14 18.70 -10.79
CA GLU A 65 9.98 19.15 -11.58
C GLU A 65 8.68 18.45 -11.14
N PHE A 66 8.79 17.17 -10.79
CA PHE A 66 7.71 16.39 -10.17
C PHE A 66 7.18 17.07 -8.89
N SER A 67 8.07 17.35 -7.93
CA SER A 67 7.67 17.94 -6.64
C SER A 67 7.05 19.33 -6.79
N ARG A 68 7.60 20.17 -7.67
CA ARG A 68 7.04 21.50 -7.94
C ARG A 68 5.63 21.42 -8.52
N THR A 69 5.42 20.50 -9.46
CA THR A 69 4.13 20.29 -10.11
C THR A 69 3.11 19.72 -9.13
N LEU A 70 3.51 18.75 -8.30
CA LEU A 70 2.67 18.19 -7.25
C LEU A 70 2.27 19.25 -6.20
N ILE A 71 3.22 20.05 -5.72
CA ILE A 71 2.96 21.15 -4.77
C ILE A 71 2.02 22.19 -5.40
N ASN A 72 2.16 22.50 -6.69
CA ASN A 72 1.29 23.45 -7.37
C ASN A 72 -0.16 22.93 -7.43
N PHE A 73 -0.38 21.66 -7.77
CA PHE A 73 -1.71 21.05 -7.71
C PHE A 73 -2.32 21.11 -6.31
N LEU A 74 -1.52 20.81 -5.27
CA LEU A 74 -1.98 20.85 -3.88
C LEU A 74 -2.33 22.27 -3.42
N LYS A 75 -1.52 23.28 -3.77
CA LYS A 75 -1.81 24.69 -3.48
C LYS A 75 -3.13 25.16 -4.09
N HIS A 76 -3.50 24.62 -5.24
CA HIS A 76 -4.75 24.95 -5.94
C HIS A 76 -5.92 24.05 -5.53
N SER A 77 -5.74 23.22 -4.50
CA SER A 77 -6.72 22.21 -4.05
C SER A 77 -7.15 21.23 -5.15
N ASP A 78 -6.30 21.03 -6.16
CA ASP A 78 -6.54 20.13 -7.27
C ASP A 78 -6.02 18.71 -6.95
N TRP A 79 -6.68 18.09 -5.98
CA TRP A 79 -6.35 16.74 -5.49
C TRP A 79 -6.45 15.68 -6.59
N THR A 80 -7.35 15.88 -7.56
CA THR A 80 -7.55 14.95 -8.67
C THR A 80 -6.33 14.90 -9.57
N ASN A 81 -5.83 16.06 -9.99
CA ASN A 81 -4.65 16.10 -10.84
C ASN A 81 -3.35 15.81 -10.06
N ALA A 82 -3.31 16.12 -8.76
CA ALA A 82 -2.22 15.68 -7.87
C ALA A 82 -2.07 14.14 -7.87
N LEU A 83 -3.16 13.40 -7.63
CA LEU A 83 -3.13 11.93 -7.61
C LEU A 83 -2.82 11.33 -8.99
N LYS A 84 -3.35 11.91 -10.07
CA LYS A 84 -2.98 11.49 -11.44
C LYS A 84 -1.49 11.72 -11.68
N HIS A 85 -0.95 12.86 -11.27
CA HIS A 85 0.45 13.18 -11.46
C HIS A 85 1.36 12.18 -10.73
N VAL A 86 1.04 11.87 -9.47
CA VAL A 86 1.68 10.79 -8.69
C VAL A 86 1.62 9.47 -9.46
N TYR A 87 0.44 9.02 -9.87
CA TYR A 87 0.30 7.72 -10.52
C TYR A 87 1.07 7.61 -11.86
N TYR A 88 1.05 8.65 -12.69
CA TYR A 88 1.68 8.61 -14.02
C TYR A 88 3.20 8.81 -13.98
N HIS A 89 3.72 9.52 -12.97
CA HIS A 89 5.16 9.82 -12.85
C HIS A 89 5.81 9.07 -11.68
N LYS A 90 5.12 8.09 -11.07
CA LYS A 90 5.63 7.28 -9.94
C LYS A 90 6.95 6.56 -10.25
N ASP A 91 7.20 6.30 -11.53
CA ASP A 91 8.39 5.61 -12.03
C ASP A 91 9.61 6.53 -12.19
N GLU A 92 9.43 7.86 -12.13
CA GLU A 92 10.52 8.83 -12.21
C GLU A 92 11.28 8.95 -10.88
N SER A 93 10.62 8.65 -9.76
CA SER A 93 11.26 8.53 -8.45
C SER A 93 11.80 7.12 -8.28
N ARG A 94 13.10 6.95 -8.58
CA ARG A 94 13.79 5.66 -8.61
C ARG A 94 13.93 4.99 -7.24
N GLU A 95 13.83 5.74 -6.16
CA GLU A 95 14.09 5.29 -4.79
C GLU A 95 12.87 5.56 -3.89
N ASN A 96 11.85 4.70 -3.99
CA ASN A 96 10.72 4.72 -3.07
C ASN A 96 10.98 3.76 -1.91
N SER A 97 11.10 4.31 -0.69
CA SER A 97 11.36 3.57 0.53
C SER A 97 10.19 2.68 0.96
N LEU A 98 8.94 3.12 0.77
CA LEU A 98 7.73 2.32 1.07
C LEU A 98 7.46 1.24 0.02
N ASN A 99 7.92 1.43 -1.22
CA ASN A 99 7.83 0.44 -2.29
C ASN A 99 9.13 -0.38 -2.39
N SER A 100 9.55 -0.94 -1.25
CA SER A 100 10.79 -1.73 -1.16
C SER A 100 10.60 -3.04 -0.40
N ALA A 101 11.44 -4.02 -0.71
CA ALA A 101 11.46 -5.30 -0.01
C ALA A 101 11.75 -5.15 1.48
N LEU A 102 12.63 -4.20 1.86
CA LEU A 102 12.97 -3.94 3.26
C LEU A 102 11.75 -3.43 4.03
N PHE A 103 11.04 -2.45 3.49
CA PHE A 103 9.80 -1.96 4.08
C PHE A 103 8.75 -3.07 4.17
N GLN A 104 8.60 -3.87 3.12
CA GLN A 104 7.61 -4.95 3.10
C GLN A 104 7.89 -6.04 4.13
N VAL A 105 9.16 -6.35 4.44
CA VAL A 105 9.54 -7.27 5.53
C VAL A 105 9.16 -6.67 6.89
N ILE A 106 9.46 -5.39 7.13
CA ILE A 106 9.06 -4.70 8.37
C ILE A 106 7.54 -4.67 8.50
N LEU A 107 6.83 -4.37 7.42
CA LEU A 107 5.38 -4.30 7.37
C LEU A 107 4.73 -5.69 7.60
N ALA A 108 5.34 -6.75 7.10
CA ALA A 108 4.92 -8.13 7.39
C ALA A 108 5.07 -8.45 8.89
N ALA A 109 6.21 -8.12 9.49
CA ALA A 109 6.43 -8.30 10.92
C ALA A 109 5.46 -7.48 11.76
N MET A 110 5.20 -6.22 11.38
CA MET A 110 4.20 -5.37 12.02
C MET A 110 2.79 -5.95 11.89
N SER A 111 2.44 -6.50 10.72
CA SER A 111 1.14 -7.12 10.47
C SER A 111 0.91 -8.32 11.40
N ILE A 112 1.91 -9.19 11.56
CA ILE A 112 1.87 -10.31 12.51
C ILE A 112 1.71 -9.77 13.94
N PHE A 113 2.53 -8.80 14.33
CA PHE A 113 2.50 -8.21 15.67
C PHE A 113 1.12 -7.61 16.01
N VAL A 114 0.56 -6.79 15.13
CA VAL A 114 -0.73 -6.15 15.42
C VAL A 114 -1.88 -7.14 15.43
N ALA A 115 -1.83 -8.18 14.59
CA ALA A 115 -2.82 -9.25 14.59
C ALA A 115 -2.89 -9.95 15.96
N PHE A 116 -1.74 -10.31 16.54
CA PHE A 116 -1.65 -10.92 17.89
C PHE A 116 -1.93 -9.97 19.05
N SER A 117 -1.66 -8.67 18.86
CA SER A 117 -1.74 -7.71 19.96
C SER A 117 -3.19 -7.34 20.34
N GLY A 118 -3.35 -6.70 21.50
CA GLY A 118 -4.58 -6.00 21.89
C GLY A 118 -4.75 -4.61 21.24
N ALA A 119 -4.08 -4.33 20.11
CA ALA A 119 -4.20 -3.05 19.42
C ALA A 119 -5.63 -2.77 18.95
N ALA A 120 -5.96 -1.49 18.78
CA ALA A 120 -7.27 -1.05 18.29
C ALA A 120 -7.58 -1.67 16.90
N LEU A 121 -8.84 -2.06 16.70
CA LEU A 121 -9.31 -2.68 15.43
C LEU A 121 -9.01 -1.81 14.21
N PHE A 122 -9.09 -0.48 14.35
CA PHE A 122 -8.68 0.47 13.33
C PHE A 122 -7.22 0.26 12.91
N ALA A 123 -6.30 0.20 13.87
CA ALA A 123 -4.87 0.06 13.60
C ALA A 123 -4.54 -1.30 12.97
N LYS A 124 -5.18 -2.38 13.46
CA LYS A 124 -5.04 -3.72 12.85
C LYS A 124 -5.50 -3.71 11.40
N ALA A 125 -6.70 -3.20 11.13
CA ALA A 125 -7.28 -3.14 9.79
C ALA A 125 -6.46 -2.25 8.84
N LEU A 126 -5.98 -1.11 9.34
CA LEU A 126 -5.11 -0.22 8.58
C LEU A 126 -3.82 -0.92 8.16
N ILE A 127 -3.08 -1.49 9.11
CA ILE A 127 -1.77 -2.12 8.83
C ILE A 127 -1.93 -3.32 7.89
N LEU A 128 -2.93 -4.18 8.11
CA LEU A 128 -3.22 -5.30 7.21
C LEU A 128 -3.61 -4.84 5.81
N SER A 129 -4.31 -3.70 5.71
CA SER A 129 -4.63 -3.09 4.42
C SER A 129 -3.38 -2.57 3.71
N VAL A 130 -2.52 -1.82 4.39
CA VAL A 130 -1.23 -1.38 3.81
C VAL A 130 -0.42 -2.59 3.33
N PHE A 131 -0.41 -3.69 4.11
CA PHE A 131 0.29 -4.91 3.73
C PHE A 131 -0.31 -5.59 2.50
N ALA A 132 -1.64 -5.72 2.42
CA ALA A 132 -2.31 -6.26 1.25
C ALA A 132 -2.05 -5.40 0.00
N GLN A 133 -2.04 -4.07 0.16
CA GLN A 133 -1.74 -3.15 -0.93
C GLN A 133 -0.29 -3.24 -1.38
N SER A 134 0.66 -3.42 -0.45
CA SER A 134 2.07 -3.57 -0.82
C SER A 134 2.32 -4.86 -1.62
N ILE A 135 1.58 -5.94 -1.33
CA ILE A 135 1.60 -7.17 -2.14
C ILE A 135 1.08 -6.88 -3.55
N TYR A 136 -0.01 -6.13 -3.69
CA TYR A 136 -0.54 -5.74 -4.99
C TYR A 136 0.44 -4.89 -5.80
N VAL A 137 1.05 -3.87 -5.19
CA VAL A 137 2.04 -3.04 -5.89
C VAL A 137 3.22 -3.90 -6.33
N LEU A 138 3.75 -4.78 -5.48
CA LEU A 138 4.80 -5.73 -5.88
C LEU A 138 4.37 -6.61 -7.07
N LEU A 139 3.12 -7.07 -7.11
CA LEU A 139 2.60 -7.81 -8.26
C LEU A 139 2.60 -6.96 -9.55
N GLU A 140 2.28 -5.67 -9.48
CA GLU A 140 2.42 -4.77 -10.64
C GLU A 140 3.87 -4.72 -11.14
N TYR A 141 4.84 -4.56 -10.23
CA TYR A 141 6.27 -4.55 -10.58
C TYR A 141 6.70 -5.90 -11.18
N TYR A 142 6.25 -7.01 -10.61
CA TYR A 142 6.54 -8.36 -11.10
C TYR A 142 6.00 -8.60 -12.51
N PHE A 143 4.73 -8.27 -12.78
CA PHE A 143 4.12 -8.47 -14.10
C PHE A 143 4.65 -7.50 -15.16
N LYS A 144 5.13 -6.31 -14.75
CA LYS A 144 5.80 -5.36 -15.65
C LYS A 144 7.28 -5.70 -15.91
N GLY A 145 7.82 -6.75 -15.28
CA GLY A 145 9.23 -7.13 -15.42
C GLY A 145 10.20 -6.16 -14.75
N ARG A 146 9.72 -5.38 -13.77
CA ARG A 146 10.50 -4.38 -13.02
C ARG A 146 10.69 -4.75 -11.55
N SER A 147 10.62 -6.04 -11.21
CA SER A 147 10.81 -6.48 -9.82
C SER A 147 12.15 -6.02 -9.22
N ASP A 148 13.17 -5.80 -10.04
CA ASP A 148 14.50 -5.36 -9.60
C ASP A 148 14.49 -4.01 -8.87
N ASP A 149 13.55 -3.13 -9.21
CA ASP A 149 13.36 -1.83 -8.56
C ASP A 149 12.84 -2.02 -7.12
N TRP A 150 12.00 -3.02 -6.88
CA TRP A 150 11.50 -3.37 -5.54
C TRP A 150 12.60 -3.89 -4.61
N PHE A 151 13.59 -4.56 -5.20
CA PHE A 151 14.73 -5.16 -4.52
C PHE A 151 15.99 -4.30 -4.70
N TRP A 152 15.84 -2.98 -4.75
CA TRP A 152 16.94 -2.04 -4.98
C TRP A 152 18.09 -2.17 -3.96
N VAL A 153 17.77 -2.50 -2.69
CA VAL A 153 18.75 -2.67 -1.59
C VAL A 153 19.63 -3.91 -1.77
N MET A 154 19.19 -4.92 -2.51
CA MET A 154 19.93 -6.18 -2.62
C MET A 154 21.06 -6.06 -3.64
N ALA A 155 22.27 -6.47 -3.24
CA ALA A 155 23.47 -6.47 -4.09
C ALA A 155 23.29 -7.34 -5.35
N ASN A 156 22.62 -8.49 -5.19
CA ASN A 156 22.24 -9.36 -6.29
C ASN A 156 20.73 -9.31 -6.49
N LYS A 157 20.29 -9.06 -7.73
CA LYS A 157 18.88 -9.04 -8.08
C LYS A 157 18.29 -10.45 -8.00
N PRO A 158 17.11 -10.62 -7.40
CA PRO A 158 16.49 -11.93 -7.26
C PRO A 158 16.03 -12.46 -8.61
N THR A 159 16.11 -13.78 -8.79
CA THR A 159 15.54 -14.41 -9.99
C THR A 159 14.02 -14.29 -9.99
N LYS A 160 13.39 -14.39 -11.17
CA LYS A 160 11.92 -14.40 -11.30
C LYS A 160 11.26 -15.43 -10.39
N THR A 161 11.83 -16.63 -10.28
CA THR A 161 11.36 -17.70 -9.40
C THR A 161 11.47 -17.33 -7.91
N SER A 162 12.56 -16.66 -7.51
CA SER A 162 12.72 -16.17 -6.14
C SER A 162 11.68 -15.11 -5.78
N VAL A 163 11.36 -14.20 -6.72
CA VAL A 163 10.31 -13.19 -6.53
C VAL A 163 8.93 -13.85 -6.43
N GLN A 164 8.64 -14.87 -7.24
CA GLN A 164 7.40 -15.65 -7.12
C GLN A 164 7.27 -16.31 -5.75
N LEU A 165 8.33 -16.96 -5.26
CA LEU A 165 8.34 -17.58 -3.94
C LEU A 165 8.10 -16.54 -2.83
N TYR A 166 8.76 -15.38 -2.94
CA TYR A 166 8.57 -14.28 -2.01
C TYR A 166 7.11 -13.80 -1.96
N ILE A 167 6.47 -13.61 -3.12
CA ILE A 167 5.04 -13.26 -3.21
C ILE A 167 4.16 -14.31 -2.53
N VAL A 168 4.43 -15.60 -2.75
CA VAL A 168 3.68 -16.70 -2.11
C VAL A 168 3.82 -16.64 -0.59
N VAL A 169 5.02 -16.41 -0.07
CA VAL A 169 5.26 -16.26 1.38
C VAL A 169 4.45 -15.08 1.95
N LEU A 170 4.40 -13.94 1.24
CA LEU A 170 3.62 -12.78 1.68
C LEU A 170 2.11 -13.08 1.76
N PHE A 171 1.57 -13.82 0.79
CA PHE A 171 0.18 -14.29 0.85
C PHE A 171 -0.06 -15.24 2.02
N VAL A 172 0.86 -16.16 2.29
CA VAL A 172 0.76 -17.05 3.47
C VAL A 172 0.75 -16.24 4.76
N ILE A 173 1.61 -15.23 4.89
CA ILE A 173 1.62 -14.33 6.06
C ILE A 173 0.29 -13.59 6.18
N LEU A 174 -0.23 -13.02 5.08
CA LEU A 174 -1.51 -12.32 5.11
C LEU A 174 -2.66 -13.26 5.53
N SER A 175 -2.74 -14.47 4.95
CA SER A 175 -3.73 -15.48 5.32
C SER A 175 -3.60 -15.90 6.79
N PHE A 176 -2.38 -16.05 7.28
CA PHE A 176 -2.14 -16.35 8.69
C PHE A 176 -2.61 -15.21 9.59
N CYS A 177 -2.29 -13.95 9.28
CA CYS A 177 -2.76 -12.78 10.01
C CYS A 177 -4.29 -12.69 10.02
N LEU A 178 -4.95 -13.03 8.91
CA LEU A 178 -6.41 -13.07 8.84
C LEU A 178 -7.00 -14.18 9.72
N TYR A 179 -6.36 -15.35 9.77
CA TYR A 179 -6.82 -16.47 10.59
C TYR A 179 -6.79 -16.17 12.10
N ILE A 180 -5.81 -15.40 12.55
CA ILE A 180 -5.62 -15.05 13.97
C ILE A 180 -6.28 -13.72 14.38
N PHE A 181 -6.86 -12.99 13.43
CA PHE A 181 -7.45 -11.66 13.64
C PHE A 181 -8.67 -11.71 14.56
#